data_AF-A0A1G7JT68-F1
#
_entry.id   AF-A0A1G7JT68-F1
#
_cell.length_a   1.000
_cell.length_b   1.000
_cell.length_c   1.000
_cell.angle_alpha   90.00
_cell.angle_beta   90.00
_cell.angle_gamma   90.00
#
_symmetry.space_group_name_H-M   'P 1'
#
loop_
_entity.id
_entity.type
_entity.pdbx_description
1 polymer ?
#
loop_
_entity_poly.entity_id
_entity_poly.type
_entity_poly.pdbx_seq_one_letter_code
_entity_poly.pdbx_strand_id
1 'polypeptide(L)'
;MSFSNLRSQNSSRFNEVQVFLNYITSQEPSLPTDPTPAEVKIMRGLFYVHLYAALEKSMNEVVQKSLLLISAKGVKSNHYTLAFNTISVMDKIQALKDCGYKKVVNKSILLFEQIDSRTIRPLNETVFSKRLQNVWMETIEETIGAFGMAELNIQPRVRATIDEIVDKRNAVAHGGESASYIGERHRANILRNKFQIAQDFMILVIDSFEEYYDNKKYLKPVVKRHYA
;
A
#
# COMPACT_ATOMS: atom_id res chain seq x y z
N MET A 1 17.58 5.24 -11.28
CA MET A 1 17.25 4.06 -10.44
C MET A 1 15.75 4.04 -10.29
N SER A 2 15.06 3.27 -11.13
CA SER A 2 13.62 3.40 -11.38
C SER A 2 12.79 2.43 -10.56
N PHE A 3 11.46 2.53 -10.72
CA PHE A 3 10.48 1.58 -10.24
C PHE A 3 10.62 0.18 -10.90
N SER A 4 11.55 -0.03 -11.84
CA SER A 4 11.77 -1.34 -12.49
C SER A 4 12.11 -2.45 -11.50
N ASN A 5 12.96 -2.16 -10.50
CA ASN A 5 13.31 -3.12 -9.46
C ASN A 5 12.06 -3.48 -8.63
N LEU A 6 11.24 -2.47 -8.32
CA LEU A 6 10.00 -2.66 -7.56
C LEU A 6 8.99 -3.52 -8.34
N ARG A 7 8.86 -3.29 -9.64
CA ARG A 7 8.02 -4.13 -10.53
C ARG A 7 8.49 -5.57 -10.50
N SER A 8 9.80 -5.81 -10.62
CA SER A 8 10.36 -7.16 -10.55
C SER A 8 10.07 -7.84 -9.22
N GLN A 9 10.20 -7.11 -8.10
CA GLN A 9 9.92 -7.63 -6.76
C GLN A 9 8.43 -7.93 -6.56
N ASN A 10 7.54 -7.03 -7.00
CA ASN A 10 6.09 -7.23 -7.00
C ASN A 10 5.71 -8.47 -7.82
N SER A 11 6.20 -8.58 -9.06
CA SER A 11 5.94 -9.73 -9.93
C SER A 11 6.43 -11.04 -9.31
N SER A 12 7.60 -11.05 -8.67
CA SER A 12 8.11 -12.23 -7.96
C SER A 12 7.16 -12.69 -6.86
N ARG A 13 6.65 -11.78 -6.03
CA ARG A 13 5.72 -12.10 -4.93
C ARG A 13 4.39 -12.63 -5.41
N PHE A 14 3.79 -11.97 -6.41
CA PHE A 14 2.54 -12.45 -6.99
C PHE A 14 2.74 -13.78 -7.73
N ASN A 15 3.93 -14.05 -8.27
CA ASN A 15 4.24 -15.36 -8.85
C ASN A 15 4.27 -16.47 -7.79
N GLU A 16 4.79 -16.22 -6.59
CA GLU A 16 4.71 -17.20 -5.47
C GLU A 16 3.25 -17.55 -5.15
N VAL A 17 2.38 -16.54 -5.05
CA VAL A 17 0.94 -16.74 -4.81
C VAL A 17 0.28 -17.51 -5.97
N GLN A 18 0.67 -17.21 -7.22
CA GLN A 18 0.16 -17.89 -8.41
C GLN A 18 0.56 -19.37 -8.43
N VAL A 19 1.81 -19.70 -8.07
CA VAL A 19 2.29 -21.08 -7.95
C VAL A 19 1.47 -21.83 -6.90
N PHE A 20 1.24 -21.22 -5.73
CA PHE A 20 0.42 -21.84 -4.69
C PHE A 20 -1.02 -22.06 -5.15
N LEU A 21 -1.63 -21.08 -5.81
CA LEU A 21 -2.99 -21.19 -6.35
C LEU A 21 -3.11 -22.27 -7.44
N ASN A 22 -2.08 -22.45 -8.28
CA ASN A 22 -2.04 -23.51 -9.28
C ASN A 22 -1.99 -24.89 -8.62
N TYR A 23 -1.20 -25.02 -7.55
CA TYR A 23 -1.17 -26.24 -6.77
C TYR A 23 -2.54 -26.53 -6.14
N ILE A 24 -3.18 -25.55 -5.49
CA ILE A 24 -4.55 -25.68 -4.96
C ILE A 24 -5.49 -26.19 -6.07
N THR A 25 -5.44 -25.56 -7.25
CA THR A 25 -6.28 -25.93 -8.40
C THR A 25 -6.09 -27.39 -8.79
N SER A 26 -4.85 -27.89 -8.82
CA SER A 26 -4.55 -29.29 -9.18
C SER A 26 -5.05 -30.32 -8.18
N GLN A 27 -5.32 -29.90 -6.94
CA GLN A 27 -5.83 -30.77 -5.87
C GLN A 27 -7.35 -30.66 -5.71
N GLU A 28 -8.03 -29.77 -6.45
CA GLU A 28 -9.49 -29.67 -6.37
C GLU A 28 -10.18 -30.87 -7.02
N PRO A 29 -11.30 -31.35 -6.45
CA PRO A 29 -12.11 -32.34 -7.12
C PRO A 29 -12.58 -31.86 -8.49
N SER A 30 -12.66 -32.75 -9.47
CA SER A 30 -13.08 -32.38 -10.83
C SER A 30 -14.53 -31.88 -10.85
N LEU A 31 -15.44 -32.56 -10.13
CA LEU A 31 -16.83 -32.14 -10.03
C LEU A 31 -17.04 -31.26 -8.79
N PRO A 32 -17.78 -30.14 -8.89
CA PRO A 32 -18.11 -29.30 -7.73
C PRO A 32 -18.90 -30.00 -6.63
N THR A 33 -19.60 -31.09 -6.98
CA THR A 33 -20.41 -31.90 -6.06
C THR A 33 -19.58 -32.86 -5.23
N ASP A 34 -18.35 -33.14 -5.65
CA ASP A 34 -17.48 -34.09 -4.94
C ASP A 34 -16.99 -33.49 -3.63
N PRO A 35 -16.84 -34.31 -2.58
CA PRO A 35 -16.32 -33.84 -1.30
C PRO A 35 -14.92 -33.25 -1.48
N THR A 36 -14.74 -31.99 -1.10
CA THR A 36 -13.43 -31.35 -1.13
C THR A 36 -12.59 -31.82 0.08
N PRO A 37 -11.38 -32.37 -0.13
CA PRO A 37 -10.48 -32.77 0.96
C PRO A 37 -10.19 -31.61 1.92
N ALA A 38 -9.97 -31.94 3.20
CA ALA A 38 -9.76 -30.94 4.25
C ALA A 38 -8.52 -30.08 3.96
N GLU A 39 -7.46 -30.70 3.44
CA GLU A 39 -6.20 -30.08 3.05
C GLU A 39 -6.43 -29.00 2.00
N VAL A 40 -7.28 -29.26 1.01
CA VAL A 40 -7.62 -28.29 -0.04
C VAL A 40 -8.37 -27.10 0.55
N LYS A 41 -9.32 -27.34 1.45
CA LYS A 41 -10.02 -26.26 2.17
C LYS A 41 -9.04 -25.42 2.98
N ILE A 42 -8.12 -26.04 3.72
CA ILE A 42 -7.09 -25.33 4.50
C ILE A 42 -6.21 -24.47 3.58
N MET A 43 -5.71 -25.04 2.47
CA MET A 43 -4.86 -24.30 1.53
C MET A 43 -5.59 -23.10 0.92
N ARG A 44 -6.87 -23.23 0.56
CA ARG A 44 -7.70 -22.12 0.08
C ARG A 44 -7.88 -21.02 1.14
N GLY A 45 -7.98 -21.36 2.42
CA GLY A 45 -7.99 -20.38 3.50
C GLY A 45 -6.66 -19.64 3.63
N LEU A 46 -5.56 -20.39 3.64
CA LEU A 46 -4.20 -19.84 3.72
C LEU A 46 -3.80 -19.01 2.50
N PHE A 47 -4.42 -19.25 1.34
CA PHE A 47 -4.23 -18.43 0.14
C PHE A 47 -4.53 -16.95 0.41
N TYR A 48 -5.56 -16.62 1.19
CA TYR A 48 -5.87 -15.23 1.54
C TYR A 48 -4.74 -14.57 2.35
N VAL A 49 -4.11 -15.33 3.25
CA VAL A 49 -2.95 -14.86 4.03
C VAL A 49 -1.77 -14.59 3.10
N HIS A 50 -1.48 -15.51 2.17
CA HIS A 50 -0.37 -15.36 1.24
C HIS A 50 -0.58 -14.22 0.25
N LEU A 51 -1.80 -14.08 -0.30
CA LEU A 51 -2.17 -12.98 -1.20
C LEU A 51 -2.08 -11.63 -0.49
N TYR A 52 -2.58 -11.53 0.74
CA TYR A 52 -2.45 -10.32 1.54
C TYR A 52 -0.97 -9.97 1.78
N ALA A 53 -0.11 -10.94 2.11
CA ALA A 53 1.31 -10.68 2.32
C ALA A 53 1.99 -10.08 1.08
N ALA A 54 1.62 -10.54 -0.12
CA ALA A 54 2.10 -9.98 -1.38
C ALA A 54 1.62 -8.52 -1.57
N LEU A 55 0.33 -8.26 -1.31
CA LEU A 55 -0.27 -6.91 -1.36
C LEU A 55 0.42 -5.95 -0.39
N GLU A 56 0.46 -6.31 0.89
CA GLU A 56 1.00 -5.48 1.97
C GLU A 56 2.47 -5.12 1.72
N LYS A 57 3.29 -6.13 1.40
CA LYS A 57 4.72 -5.90 1.18
C LYS A 57 4.95 -5.01 -0.03
N SER A 58 4.20 -5.21 -1.11
CA SER A 58 4.33 -4.42 -2.33
C SER A 58 3.89 -2.98 -2.10
N MET A 59 2.78 -2.74 -1.38
CA MET A 59 2.35 -1.38 -1.00
C MET A 59 3.39 -0.65 -0.14
N ASN A 60 3.93 -1.32 0.89
CA ASN A 60 4.98 -0.76 1.74
C ASN A 60 6.20 -0.35 0.92
N GLU A 61 6.65 -1.20 -0.01
CA GLU A 61 7.82 -0.91 -0.84
C GLU A 61 7.57 0.22 -1.83
N VAL A 62 6.37 0.34 -2.40
CA VAL A 62 6.01 1.48 -3.27
C VAL A 62 6.17 2.79 -2.54
N VAL A 63 5.59 2.88 -1.34
CA VAL A 63 5.63 4.09 -0.53
C VAL A 63 7.06 4.40 -0.09
N GLN A 64 7.75 3.42 0.48
CA GLN A 64 9.13 3.59 0.96
C GLN A 64 10.06 4.00 -0.17
N LYS A 65 9.99 3.31 -1.33
CA LYS A 65 10.82 3.60 -2.49
C LYS A 65 10.56 5.01 -3.02
N SER A 66 9.28 5.40 -3.13
CA SER A 66 8.90 6.74 -3.59
C SER A 66 9.48 7.82 -2.68
N LEU A 67 9.37 7.66 -1.36
CA LEU A 67 9.93 8.61 -0.39
C LEU A 67 11.46 8.66 -0.44
N LEU A 68 12.13 7.52 -0.58
CA LEU A 68 13.58 7.46 -0.75
C LEU A 68 14.04 8.19 -2.01
N LEU A 69 13.35 7.97 -3.14
CA LEU A 69 13.65 8.62 -4.41
C LEU A 69 13.41 10.14 -4.37
N ILE A 70 12.37 10.59 -3.67
CA ILE A 70 12.09 12.02 -3.48
C ILE A 70 13.13 12.65 -2.54
N SER A 71 13.44 11.99 -1.41
CA SER A 71 14.44 12.44 -0.44
C SER A 71 15.82 12.61 -1.09
N ALA A 72 16.21 11.68 -1.95
CA ALA A 72 17.48 11.72 -2.69
C ALA A 72 17.61 12.94 -3.63
N LYS A 73 16.52 13.61 -4.00
CA LYS A 73 16.56 14.85 -4.80
C LYS A 73 16.96 16.09 -3.98
N GLY A 74 17.09 15.98 -2.66
CA GLY A 74 17.55 17.08 -1.81
C GLY A 74 16.64 18.32 -1.89
N VAL A 75 15.33 18.10 -1.80
CA VAL A 75 14.34 19.16 -1.98
C VAL A 75 14.23 20.04 -0.73
N LYS A 76 14.29 21.35 -0.93
CA LYS A 76 14.03 22.36 0.11
C LYS A 76 12.57 22.30 0.57
N SER A 77 12.31 22.44 1.87
CA SER A 77 10.95 22.31 2.42
C SER A 77 9.91 23.22 1.72
N ASN A 78 10.26 24.47 1.46
CA ASN A 78 9.38 25.43 0.80
C ASN A 78 9.13 25.17 -0.70
N HIS A 79 9.80 24.18 -1.30
CA HIS A 79 9.61 23.78 -2.70
C HIS A 79 8.54 22.68 -2.86
N TYR A 80 8.17 21.98 -1.79
CA TYR A 80 7.10 20.96 -1.82
C TYR A 80 5.71 21.58 -2.05
N THR A 81 4.80 20.81 -2.65
CA THR A 81 3.39 21.18 -2.71
C THR A 81 2.77 21.20 -1.31
N LEU A 82 1.66 21.93 -1.16
CA LEU A 82 0.95 22.01 0.12
C LEU A 82 0.52 20.62 0.61
N ALA A 83 -0.03 19.80 -0.29
CA ALA A 83 -0.49 18.46 0.05
C ALA A 83 0.66 17.55 0.52
N PHE A 84 1.82 17.58 -0.15
CA PHE A 84 2.97 16.76 0.21
C PHE A 84 3.57 17.14 1.58
N ASN A 85 3.24 18.32 2.12
CA ASN A 85 3.63 18.67 3.48
C ASN A 85 2.99 17.77 4.55
N THR A 86 1.91 17.06 4.23
CA THR A 86 1.40 15.98 5.09
C THR A 86 2.50 14.95 5.43
N ILE A 87 3.42 14.71 4.49
CA ILE A 87 4.54 13.80 4.64
C ILE A 87 5.79 14.53 5.11
N SER A 88 6.16 15.63 4.43
CA SER A 88 7.46 16.30 4.63
C SER A 88 7.65 16.85 6.05
N VAL A 89 6.56 17.17 6.73
CA VAL A 89 6.55 17.68 8.11
C VAL A 89 5.70 16.83 9.06
N MET A 90 5.53 15.53 8.77
CA MET A 90 4.71 14.63 9.60
C MET A 90 5.15 14.61 11.08
N ASP A 91 6.45 14.68 11.36
CA ASP A 91 6.95 14.78 12.74
C ASP A 91 6.46 16.04 13.46
N LYS A 92 6.28 17.15 12.74
CA LYS A 92 5.74 18.41 13.28
C LYS A 92 4.23 18.30 13.50
N ILE A 93 3.52 17.64 12.58
CA ILE A 93 2.09 17.33 12.74
C ILE A 93 1.89 16.43 13.98
N GLN A 94 2.71 15.39 14.13
CA GLN A 94 2.67 14.51 15.30
C GLN A 94 3.02 15.27 16.58
N ALA A 95 4.05 16.13 16.56
CA ALA A 95 4.40 16.97 17.70
C ALA A 95 3.31 17.98 18.07
N LEU A 96 2.50 18.44 17.11
CA LEU A 96 1.33 19.27 17.35
C LEU A 96 0.19 18.46 17.97
N LYS A 97 -0.10 17.28 17.44
CA LYS A 97 -1.10 16.33 17.97
C LYS A 97 -0.80 15.95 19.43
N ASP A 98 0.46 15.66 19.73
CA ASP A 98 0.88 15.15 21.03
C ASP A 98 1.13 16.25 22.08
N CYS A 99 1.06 17.53 21.69
CA CYS A 99 1.29 18.61 22.62
C CYS A 99 0.04 18.96 23.43
N GLY A 100 0.22 19.31 24.70
CA GLY A 100 -0.86 19.87 25.51
C GLY A 100 -1.25 21.28 25.04
N TYR A 101 -2.48 21.69 25.37
CA TYR A 101 -3.09 22.96 24.96
C TYR A 101 -2.16 24.20 25.05
N LYS A 102 -1.39 24.31 26.15
CA LYS A 102 -0.46 25.42 26.39
C LYS A 102 0.66 25.56 25.33
N LYS A 103 0.96 24.51 24.57
CA LYS A 103 2.07 24.48 23.60
C LYS A 103 1.60 24.54 22.14
N VAL A 104 0.29 24.52 21.88
CA VAL A 104 -0.29 24.46 20.52
C VAL A 104 0.22 25.60 19.65
N VAL A 105 0.17 26.84 20.12
CA VAL A 105 0.64 28.02 19.35
C VAL A 105 2.11 27.88 18.98
N ASN A 106 2.98 27.55 19.95
CA ASN A 106 4.41 27.37 19.70
C ASN A 106 4.69 26.22 18.73
N LYS A 107 3.95 25.10 18.82
CA LYS A 107 4.10 23.98 17.89
C LYS A 107 3.61 24.31 16.48
N SER A 108 2.55 25.10 16.35
CA SER A 108 2.08 25.60 15.06
C SER A 108 3.10 26.53 14.40
N ILE A 109 3.74 27.43 15.16
CA ILE A 109 4.83 28.28 14.63
C ILE A 109 5.93 27.41 14.02
N LEU A 110 6.43 26.43 14.77
CA LEU A 110 7.49 25.53 14.30
C LEU A 110 7.08 24.71 13.05
N LEU A 111 5.80 24.31 12.96
CA LEU A 111 5.26 23.63 11.78
C LEU A 111 5.33 24.53 10.54
N PHE A 112 4.83 25.76 10.63
CA PHE A 112 4.78 26.68 9.49
C PHE A 112 6.16 27.23 9.12
N GLU A 113 7.04 27.48 10.10
CA GLU A 113 8.44 27.82 9.85
C GLU A 113 9.16 26.71 9.07
N GLN A 114 8.89 25.44 9.41
CA GLN A 114 9.47 24.32 8.66
C GLN A 114 8.96 24.28 7.22
N ILE A 115 7.66 24.55 7.00
CA ILE A 115 7.07 24.58 5.65
C ILE A 115 7.70 25.70 4.81
N ASP A 116 7.98 26.88 5.38
CA ASP A 116 8.60 27.99 4.66
C ASP A 116 10.14 27.91 4.55
N SER A 117 10.74 26.93 5.22
CA SER A 117 12.20 26.77 5.27
C SER A 117 12.83 26.49 3.91
N ARG A 118 14.00 27.10 3.68
CA ARG A 118 14.88 26.82 2.52
C ARG A 118 15.87 25.68 2.79
N THR A 119 15.75 25.01 3.93
CA THR A 119 16.61 23.89 4.30
C THR A 119 16.20 22.61 3.60
N ILE A 120 17.18 21.76 3.31
CA ILE A 120 16.95 20.40 2.83
C ILE A 120 16.82 19.51 4.06
N ARG A 121 15.81 18.65 4.06
CA ARG A 121 15.59 17.70 5.13
C ARG A 121 15.35 16.30 4.55
N PRO A 122 15.98 15.25 5.10
CA PRO A 122 15.65 13.89 4.73
C PRO A 122 14.18 13.58 5.09
N LEU A 123 13.48 12.94 4.17
CA LEU A 123 12.15 12.39 4.45
C LEU A 123 12.28 11.12 5.27
N ASN A 124 11.34 10.89 6.19
CA ASN A 124 11.21 9.60 6.86
C ASN A 124 10.44 8.63 5.94
N GLU A 125 11.15 7.70 5.30
CA GLU A 125 10.58 6.69 4.41
C GLU A 125 9.65 5.70 5.14
N THR A 126 9.80 5.59 6.46
CA THR A 126 8.99 4.69 7.32
C THR A 126 7.76 5.37 7.92
N VAL A 127 7.44 6.60 7.51
CA VAL A 127 6.35 7.41 8.08
C VAL A 127 4.98 6.71 8.07
N PHE A 128 4.73 5.84 7.08
CA PHE A 128 3.50 5.06 6.97
C PHE A 128 3.61 3.61 7.47
N SER A 129 4.78 3.16 7.92
CA SER A 129 5.05 1.76 8.27
C SER A 129 4.01 1.14 9.21
N LYS A 130 3.59 1.86 10.25
CA LYS A 130 2.55 1.39 11.19
C LYS A 130 1.16 1.31 10.57
N ARG A 131 0.82 2.26 9.68
CA ARG A 131 -0.49 2.28 9.00
C ARG A 131 -0.57 1.16 7.97
N LEU A 132 0.53 0.86 7.29
CA LEU A 132 0.62 -0.17 6.26
C LEU A 132 0.85 -1.59 6.81
N GLN A 133 0.52 -1.85 8.07
CA GLN A 133 0.44 -3.22 8.64
C GLN A 133 -0.94 -3.86 8.47
N ASN A 134 -1.94 -3.06 8.10
CA ASN A 134 -3.29 -3.51 7.76
C ASN A 134 -3.76 -2.67 6.58
N VAL A 135 -3.41 -3.13 5.37
CA VAL A 135 -3.56 -2.35 4.13
C VAL A 135 -4.98 -2.49 3.59
N TRP A 136 -5.94 -1.88 4.28
CA TRP A 136 -7.31 -1.70 3.78
C TRP A 136 -7.35 -0.73 2.59
N MET A 137 -8.43 -0.76 1.81
CA MET A 137 -8.59 0.20 0.72
C MET A 137 -8.55 1.64 1.24
N GLU A 138 -9.20 1.92 2.36
CA GLU A 138 -9.16 3.24 3.02
C GLU A 138 -7.72 3.65 3.37
N THR A 139 -6.92 2.72 3.91
CA THR A 139 -5.51 3.00 4.27
C THR A 139 -4.67 3.35 3.04
N ILE A 140 -4.93 2.70 1.90
CA ILE A 140 -4.26 3.01 0.63
C ILE A 140 -4.67 4.41 0.14
N GLU A 141 -5.96 4.74 0.20
CA GLU A 141 -6.48 6.06 -0.21
C GLU A 141 -5.94 7.19 0.66
N GLU A 142 -5.91 7.01 1.99
CA GLU A 142 -5.27 7.96 2.90
C GLU A 142 -3.80 8.18 2.54
N THR A 143 -3.09 7.10 2.21
CA THR A 143 -1.67 7.17 1.85
C THR A 143 -1.49 7.95 0.55
N ILE A 144 -2.27 7.65 -0.49
CA ILE A 144 -2.24 8.36 -1.78
C ILE A 144 -2.62 9.84 -1.60
N GLY A 145 -3.64 10.12 -0.81
CA GLY A 145 -4.06 11.48 -0.46
C GLY A 145 -2.96 12.27 0.26
N ALA A 146 -2.18 11.64 1.14
CA ALA A 146 -1.06 12.28 1.81
C ALA A 146 0.08 12.68 0.86
N PHE A 147 0.25 12.00 -0.28
CA PHE A 147 1.15 12.44 -1.36
C PHE A 147 0.57 13.62 -2.15
N GLY A 148 -0.71 13.95 -1.98
CA GLY A 148 -1.41 14.93 -2.81
C GLY A 148 -1.70 14.42 -4.22
N MET A 149 -1.76 13.10 -4.39
CA MET A 149 -2.18 12.47 -5.64
C MET A 149 -3.70 12.58 -5.78
N ALA A 150 -4.19 12.61 -7.03
CA ALA A 150 -5.61 12.43 -7.27
C ALA A 150 -6.04 11.03 -6.83
N GLU A 151 -7.30 10.90 -6.41
CA GLU A 151 -7.89 9.60 -6.10
C GLU A 151 -7.78 8.67 -7.31
N LEU A 152 -7.40 7.42 -7.05
CA LEU A 152 -7.39 6.40 -8.09
C LEU A 152 -8.84 6.07 -8.44
N ASN A 153 -9.14 5.98 -9.74
CA ASN A 153 -10.46 5.54 -10.19
C ASN A 153 -10.60 4.02 -9.97
N ILE A 154 -11.00 3.65 -8.75
CA ILE A 154 -11.11 2.27 -8.31
C ILE A 154 -12.56 1.82 -8.45
N GLN A 155 -12.76 0.76 -9.23
CA GLN A 155 -14.09 0.17 -9.36
C GLN A 155 -14.56 -0.40 -8.02
N PRO A 156 -15.86 -0.30 -7.67
CA PRO A 156 -16.39 -0.84 -6.41
C PRO A 156 -16.04 -2.31 -6.16
N ARG A 157 -15.97 -3.12 -7.24
CA ARG A 157 -15.56 -4.53 -7.18
C ARG A 157 -14.12 -4.72 -6.70
N VAL A 158 -13.21 -3.84 -7.11
CA VAL A 158 -11.80 -3.89 -6.71
C VAL A 158 -11.71 -3.60 -5.22
N ARG A 159 -12.32 -2.51 -4.75
CA ARG A 159 -12.40 -2.15 -3.32
C ARG A 159 -12.92 -3.32 -2.49
N ALA A 160 -14.11 -3.84 -2.83
CA ALA A 160 -14.71 -4.95 -2.09
C ALA A 160 -13.82 -6.20 -2.06
N THR A 161 -13.07 -6.45 -3.13
CA THR A 161 -12.13 -7.58 -3.19
C THR A 161 -10.92 -7.37 -2.30
N ILE A 162 -10.32 -6.18 -2.29
CA ILE A 162 -9.18 -5.86 -1.42
C ILE A 162 -9.61 -5.96 0.05
N ASP A 163 -10.73 -5.32 0.41
CA ASP A 163 -11.23 -5.35 1.79
C ASP A 163 -11.57 -6.79 2.23
N GLU A 164 -12.17 -7.61 1.36
CA GLU A 164 -12.39 -9.03 1.66
C GLU A 164 -11.05 -9.77 1.88
N ILE A 165 -10.00 -9.51 1.10
CA ILE A 165 -8.70 -10.16 1.30
C ILE A 165 -8.14 -9.83 2.69
N VAL A 166 -8.24 -8.57 3.11
CA VAL A 166 -7.81 -8.13 4.45
C VAL A 166 -8.65 -8.80 5.54
N ASP A 167 -9.98 -8.82 5.39
CA ASP A 167 -10.90 -9.48 6.32
C ASP A 167 -10.57 -10.96 6.50
N LYS A 168 -10.41 -11.69 5.39
CA LYS A 168 -10.12 -13.13 5.43
C LYS A 168 -8.73 -13.42 6.00
N ARG A 169 -7.73 -12.60 5.67
CA ARG A 169 -6.41 -12.72 6.31
C ARG A 169 -6.52 -12.52 7.81
N ASN A 170 -7.22 -11.47 8.27
CA ASN A 170 -7.36 -11.16 9.69
C ASN A 170 -8.06 -12.27 10.46
N ALA A 171 -9.16 -12.80 9.91
CA ALA A 171 -9.90 -13.90 10.51
C ALA A 171 -9.01 -15.13 10.73
N VAL A 172 -8.19 -15.51 9.73
CA VAL A 172 -7.27 -16.66 9.85
C VAL A 172 -6.09 -16.34 10.77
N ALA A 173 -5.39 -15.23 10.55
CA ALA A 173 -4.13 -14.90 11.22
C ALA A 173 -4.31 -14.57 12.71
N HIS A 174 -5.46 -14.02 13.10
CA HIS A 174 -5.77 -13.72 14.50
C HIS A 174 -6.57 -14.84 15.20
N GLY A 175 -6.79 -15.98 14.53
CA GLY A 175 -7.48 -17.14 15.11
C GLY A 175 -8.98 -16.95 15.31
N GLY A 176 -9.59 -15.96 14.65
CA GLY A 176 -11.04 -15.73 14.70
C GLY A 176 -11.83 -16.78 13.92
N GLU A 177 -11.25 -17.30 12.83
CA GLU A 177 -11.82 -18.37 12.00
C GLU A 177 -10.73 -19.35 11.57
N SER A 178 -11.08 -20.63 11.40
CA SER A 178 -10.14 -21.62 10.89
C SER A 178 -9.91 -21.44 9.38
N ALA A 179 -8.70 -21.77 8.90
CA ALA A 179 -8.40 -21.71 7.48
C ALA A 179 -9.31 -22.64 6.64
N SER A 180 -9.67 -23.81 7.16
CA SER A 180 -10.60 -24.73 6.49
C SER A 180 -11.99 -24.13 6.33
N TYR A 181 -12.51 -23.44 7.36
CA TYR A 181 -13.81 -22.78 7.30
C TYR A 181 -13.84 -21.65 6.27
N ILE A 182 -12.79 -20.83 6.24
CA ILE A 182 -12.66 -19.75 5.24
C ILE A 182 -12.54 -20.31 3.83
N GLY A 183 -11.71 -21.34 3.64
CA GLY A 183 -11.45 -21.94 2.33
C GLY A 183 -12.55 -22.90 1.83
N GLU A 184 -13.53 -23.24 2.66
CA GLU A 184 -14.71 -24.00 2.25
C GLU A 184 -15.62 -23.19 1.31
N ARG A 185 -15.65 -21.87 1.47
CA ARG A 185 -16.63 -20.99 0.80
C ARG A 185 -16.40 -20.82 -0.70
N HIS A 186 -15.14 -20.92 -1.16
CA HIS A 186 -14.76 -20.60 -2.54
C HIS A 186 -13.92 -21.71 -3.17
N ARG A 187 -14.06 -21.92 -4.48
CA ARG A 187 -13.17 -22.77 -5.29
C ARG A 187 -12.06 -21.94 -5.94
N ALA A 188 -11.06 -22.61 -6.51
CA ALA A 188 -9.86 -21.97 -7.05
C ALA A 188 -10.15 -20.96 -8.16
N ASN A 189 -11.22 -21.14 -8.95
CA ASN A 189 -11.65 -20.17 -9.95
C ASN A 189 -12.00 -18.79 -9.33
N ILE A 190 -12.68 -18.78 -8.19
CA ILE A 190 -13.00 -17.56 -7.46
C ILE A 190 -11.73 -16.94 -6.86
N LEU A 191 -10.83 -17.77 -6.31
CA LEU A 191 -9.53 -17.30 -5.80
C LEU A 191 -8.68 -16.69 -6.92
N ARG A 192 -8.70 -17.27 -8.12
CA ARG A 192 -8.00 -16.75 -9.31
C ARG A 192 -8.52 -15.37 -9.73
N ASN A 193 -9.83 -15.15 -9.66
CA ASN A 193 -10.38 -13.82 -9.92
C ASN A 193 -9.91 -12.79 -8.87
N LYS A 194 -9.85 -13.17 -7.60
CA LYS A 194 -9.36 -12.28 -6.52
C LYS A 194 -7.87 -11.99 -6.66
N PHE A 195 -7.08 -13.01 -6.99
CA PHE A 195 -5.67 -12.87 -7.32
C PHE A 195 -5.45 -11.85 -8.43
N GLN A 196 -6.16 -11.99 -9.56
CA GLN A 196 -6.00 -11.09 -10.71
C GLN A 196 -6.34 -9.65 -10.33
N ILE A 197 -7.46 -9.44 -9.65
CA ILE A 197 -7.88 -8.11 -9.17
C ILE A 197 -6.80 -7.48 -8.28
N ALA A 198 -6.26 -8.24 -7.33
CA ALA A 198 -5.21 -7.78 -6.43
C ALA A 198 -3.90 -7.45 -7.17
N GLN A 199 -3.52 -8.28 -8.15
CA GLN A 199 -2.32 -8.07 -8.95
C GLN A 199 -2.45 -6.82 -9.83
N ASP A 200 -3.55 -6.70 -10.57
CA ASP A 200 -3.82 -5.56 -11.44
C ASP A 200 -3.90 -4.25 -10.65
N PHE A 201 -4.52 -4.30 -9.47
CA PHE A 201 -4.58 -3.18 -8.56
C PHE A 201 -3.18 -2.72 -8.12
N MET A 202 -2.29 -3.64 -7.75
CA MET A 202 -0.91 -3.26 -7.39
C MET A 202 -0.14 -2.70 -8.58
N ILE A 203 -0.35 -3.20 -9.79
CA ILE A 203 0.24 -2.62 -11.00
C ILE A 203 -0.21 -1.18 -11.18
N LEU A 204 -1.52 -0.91 -11.07
CA LEU A 204 -2.07 0.45 -11.13
C LEU A 204 -1.46 1.38 -10.08
N VAL A 205 -1.31 0.91 -8.83
CA VAL A 205 -0.67 1.68 -7.76
C VAL A 205 0.78 2.01 -8.13
N ILE A 206 1.55 1.02 -8.58
CA ILE A 206 2.96 1.23 -8.98
C ILE A 206 3.05 2.25 -10.12
N ASP A 207 2.23 2.11 -11.15
CA ASP A 207 2.16 3.03 -12.30
C ASP A 207 1.88 4.45 -11.85
N SER A 208 0.91 4.62 -10.94
CA SER A 208 0.50 5.94 -10.44
C SER A 208 1.61 6.62 -9.64
N PHE A 209 2.35 5.86 -8.82
CA PHE A 209 3.48 6.39 -8.05
C PHE A 209 4.69 6.70 -8.94
N GLU A 210 4.97 5.88 -9.96
CA GLU A 210 6.01 6.15 -10.96
C GLU A 210 5.68 7.43 -11.74
N GLU A 211 4.46 7.55 -12.27
CA GLU A 211 4.01 8.76 -12.96
C GLU A 211 4.09 10.00 -12.06
N TYR A 212 3.69 9.88 -10.78
CA TYR A 212 3.77 10.96 -9.81
C TYR A 212 5.21 11.43 -9.59
N TYR A 213 6.13 10.48 -9.44
CA TYR A 213 7.55 10.75 -9.24
C TYR A 213 8.19 11.40 -10.48
N ASP A 214 7.99 10.80 -11.65
CA ASP A 214 8.59 11.24 -12.91
C ASP A 214 8.14 12.66 -13.30
N ASN A 215 6.85 12.96 -13.08
CA ASN A 215 6.29 14.29 -13.31
C ASN A 215 6.55 15.28 -12.17
N LYS A 216 7.28 14.85 -11.13
CA LYS A 216 7.65 15.65 -9.95
C LYS A 216 6.43 16.33 -9.32
N LYS A 217 5.31 15.60 -9.22
CA LYS A 217 4.02 16.14 -8.72
C LYS A 217 4.10 16.54 -7.22
N TYR A 218 5.14 16.11 -6.50
CA TYR A 218 5.48 16.56 -5.15
C TYR A 218 6.05 18.00 -5.07
N LEU A 219 6.38 18.63 -6.20
CA LEU A 219 6.97 19.98 -6.26
C LEU A 219 5.97 21.04 -6.74
N LYS A 220 6.12 22.27 -6.22
CA LYS A 220 5.46 23.45 -6.79
C LYS A 220 5.86 23.61 -8.28
N PRO A 221 4.94 23.98 -9.19
CA PRO A 221 5.24 24.04 -10.63
C PRO A 221 6.46 24.90 -10.98
N VAL A 222 6.61 26.07 -10.34
CA VAL A 222 7.67 27.05 -10.63
C VAL A 222 9.08 26.58 -10.26
N VAL A 223 9.21 25.58 -9.38
CA VAL A 223 10.52 25.09 -8.90
C VAL A 223 10.94 23.75 -9.51
N LYS A 224 10.09 23.09 -10.31
CA LYS A 224 10.39 21.78 -10.91
C LYS A 224 11.72 21.76 -11.69
N ARG A 225 12.00 22.86 -12.40
CA ARG A 225 13.24 23.05 -13.18
C ARG A 225 14.53 23.00 -12.36
N HIS A 226 14.45 23.23 -11.04
CA HIS A 226 15.62 23.22 -10.16
C HIS A 226 16.06 21.80 -9.76
N TYR A 227 15.26 20.78 -10.05
CA TYR A 227 15.47 19.41 -9.59
C TYR A 227 15.50 18.41 -10.74
N ALA A 228 16.24 18.72 -11.82
CA ALA A 228 16.41 17.85 -13.00
C ALA A 228 16.72 16.40 -12.59
#